data_AF-A0A967N3K6-F1
#
_entry.id   AF-A0A967N3K6-F1
#
_cell.length_a   1.000
_cell.length_b   1.000
_cell.length_c   1.000
_cell.angle_alpha   90.00
_cell.angle_beta   90.00
_cell.angle_gamma   90.00
#
_symmetry.space_group_name_H-M   'P 1'
#
loop_
_entity.id
_entity.type
_entity.pdbx_description
1 polymer ?
#
loop_
_entity_poly.entity_id
_entity_poly.type
_entity_poly.pdbx_seq_one_letter_code
_entity_poly.pdbx_strand_id
1 'polypeptide(L)' 'MWDKNAKRTIGDRQVRPESLMMSYGYRPEWSEGALKPPIFQTSTFVFESAEEGKDFFEVAYGLREQGPGEELGL' A
#
# COMPACT_ATOMS: atom_id res chain seq x y z
N MET A 1 0.63 -0.87 3.31
CA MET A 1 1.37 -2.15 3.08
C MET A 1 1.94 -2.37 1.66
N TRP A 2 1.29 -1.85 0.59
CA TRP A 2 1.66 -2.13 -0.80
C TRP A 2 2.41 -0.97 -1.47
N ASP A 3 3.60 -1.22 -2.02
CA ASP A 3 4.42 -0.20 -2.71
C ASP A 3 3.95 0.00 -4.17
N LYS A 4 3.19 1.06 -4.41
CA LYS A 4 2.69 1.43 -5.75
C LYS A 4 3.83 1.79 -6.72
N ASN A 5 4.99 2.18 -6.20
CA ASN A 5 6.19 2.54 -6.95
C ASN A 5 7.24 1.42 -6.93
N ALA A 6 6.84 0.19 -6.59
CA ALA A 6 7.74 -0.95 -6.53
C ALA A 6 8.55 -1.07 -7.83
N LYS A 7 9.86 -1.31 -7.67
CA LYS A 7 10.79 -1.38 -8.80
C LYS A 7 10.47 -2.61 -9.65
N ARG A 8 10.43 -2.40 -10.98
CA ARG A 8 10.29 -3.46 -11.99
C ARG A 8 11.61 -3.83 -12.67
N THR A 9 12.70 -3.19 -12.24
CA THR A 9 14.04 -3.39 -12.79
C THR A 9 15.04 -3.69 -11.68
N ILE A 10 16.06 -4.47 -12.01
CA ILE A 10 17.22 -4.76 -11.16
C ILE A 10 18.46 -4.40 -11.98
N GLY A 11 19.14 -3.32 -11.60
CA GLY A 11 20.12 -2.67 -12.48
C GLY A 11 19.48 -2.28 -13.81
N ASP A 12 20.11 -2.66 -14.91
CA ASP A 12 19.62 -2.40 -16.27
C ASP A 12 18.62 -3.45 -16.78
N ARG A 13 18.33 -4.49 -15.99
CA ARG A 13 17.48 -5.61 -16.41
C ARG A 13 16.03 -5.40 -15.98
N GLN A 14 15.10 -5.48 -16.94
CA GLN A 14 13.67 -5.60 -16.64
C GLN A 14 13.36 -7.00 -16.11
N VAL A 15 12.64 -7.04 -14.99
CA VAL A 15 12.26 -8.29 -14.32
C VAL A 15 11.07 -8.92 -15.06
N ARG A 16 11.08 -10.25 -15.19
CA ARG A 16 9.99 -10.98 -15.84
C ARG A 16 8.76 -11.07 -14.94
N PRO A 17 7.53 -11.23 -15.49
CA PRO A 17 6.31 -11.34 -14.70
C PRO A 17 6.36 -12.41 -13.60
N GLU A 18 6.98 -13.57 -13.88
CA GLU A 18 7.08 -14.68 -12.93
C GLU A 18 7.87 -14.29 -11.67
N SER A 19 8.93 -13.49 -11.84
CA SER A 19 9.70 -12.96 -10.72
C SER A 19 8.96 -11.84 -10.00
N LEU A 20 8.23 -10.99 -10.72
CA LEU A 20 7.41 -9.94 -10.10
C LEU A 20 6.31 -10.54 -9.20
N MET A 21 5.67 -11.65 -9.60
CA MET A 21 4.66 -12.30 -8.78
C MET A 21 5.16 -12.79 -7.41
N MET A 22 6.48 -12.96 -7.23
CA MET A 22 7.03 -13.46 -5.97
C MET A 22 7.08 -12.40 -4.86
N SER A 23 7.27 -11.12 -5.20
CA SER A 23 7.51 -10.08 -4.19
C SER A 23 7.13 -8.66 -4.60
N TYR A 24 6.71 -8.41 -5.84
CA TYR A 24 6.36 -7.07 -6.30
C TYR A 24 5.27 -6.46 -5.41
N GLY A 25 5.49 -5.23 -4.96
CA GLY A 25 4.55 -4.49 -4.11
C GLY A 25 4.64 -4.81 -2.61
N TYR A 26 5.39 -5.84 -2.19
CA TYR A 26 5.58 -6.14 -0.77
C TYR A 26 6.99 -5.77 -0.28
N ARG A 27 7.05 -5.03 0.83
CA ARG A 27 8.30 -4.63 1.49
C ARG A 27 8.30 -5.14 2.93
N PRO A 28 9.11 -6.16 3.27
CA PRO A 28 9.16 -6.72 4.62
C PRO A 28 9.46 -5.68 5.71
N GLU A 29 10.20 -4.61 5.38
CA GLU A 29 10.57 -3.57 6.35
C GLU A 29 9.35 -2.79 6.88
N TRP A 30 8.23 -2.80 6.16
CA TRP A 30 6.97 -2.17 6.58
C TRP A 30 6.08 -3.11 7.39
N SER A 31 6.54 -4.33 7.67
CA SER A 31 5.77 -5.36 8.36
C SER A 31 6.65 -6.12 9.34
N GLU A 32 7.47 -5.37 10.10
CA GLU A 32 8.36 -5.92 11.15
C GLU A 32 9.35 -6.99 10.65
N GLY A 33 9.70 -6.95 9.36
CA GLY A 33 10.58 -7.94 8.74
C GLY A 33 9.90 -9.26 8.38
N ALA A 34 8.57 -9.33 8.43
CA ALA A 34 7.83 -10.53 8.06
C ALA A 34 8.09 -10.91 6.59
N LEU A 35 8.53 -12.16 6.36
CA LEU A 35 8.75 -12.65 4.99
C LEU A 35 7.45 -12.77 4.20
N LYS A 36 6.35 -13.14 4.88
CA LYS A 36 5.02 -13.23 4.33
C LYS A 36 4.16 -12.07 4.84
N PRO A 37 3.36 -11.41 3.97
CA PRO A 37 2.42 -10.39 4.41
C PRO A 37 1.52 -10.89 5.56
N PRO A 38 1.45 -10.19 6.71
CA PRO A 38 0.46 -10.48 7.74
C PRO A 38 -0.98 -10.39 7.20
N ILE A 39 -1.84 -11.27 7.71
CA ILE A 39 -3.28 -11.27 7.39
C ILE A 39 -4.01 -10.53 8.51
N PHE A 40 -4.56 -9.36 8.20
CA PHE A 40 -5.37 -8.57 9.12
C PHE A 40 -6.83 -9.06 9.08
N GLN A 41 -7.19 -9.99 9.98
CA GLN A 41 -8.54 -10.56 10.06
C GLN A 41 -9.50 -9.66 10.86
N THR A 42 -9.83 -8.50 10.29
CA THR A 42 -10.79 -7.54 10.87
C THR A 42 -11.73 -7.01 9.80
N SER A 43 -12.94 -6.60 10.20
CA SER A 43 -13.91 -5.91 9.34
C SER A 43 -14.00 -4.41 9.61
N THR A 44 -13.34 -3.93 10.67
CA THR A 44 -13.37 -2.53 11.10
C THR A 44 -11.97 -1.95 11.23
N PHE A 45 -11.85 -0.67 10.91
CA PHE A 45 -10.63 0.13 11.01
C PHE A 45 -10.91 1.35 11.90
N VAL A 46 -9.86 1.87 12.54
CA VAL A 46 -9.91 3.04 13.41
C VAL A 46 -9.18 4.20 12.76
N PHE A 47 -9.64 5.42 13.01
CA PHE A 47 -9.02 6.67 12.58
C PHE A 47 -8.63 7.47 13.82
N GLU A 48 -7.57 8.25 13.75
CA GLU A 48 -7.12 9.07 14.89
C GLU A 48 -8.07 10.25 15.13
N SER A 49 -8.74 10.73 14.09
CA SER A 49 -9.73 11.82 14.15
C SER A 49 -10.95 11.59 13.25
N ALA A 50 -12.03 12.35 13.49
CA ALA A 50 -13.22 12.27 12.66
C ALA A 50 -12.96 12.84 11.25
N GLU A 51 -12.13 13.87 11.17
CA GLU A 51 -11.69 14.52 9.94
C GLU A 51 -10.90 13.55 9.06
N GLU A 52 -9.95 12.81 9.63
CA GLU A 52 -9.17 11.80 8.91
C GLU A 52 -10.07 10.69 8.32
N GLY A 53 -11.03 10.19 9.10
CA GLY A 53 -11.99 9.21 8.61
C GLY A 53 -12.83 9.74 7.46
N LYS A 54 -13.30 10.99 7.56
CA LYS A 54 -14.04 11.66 6.47
C LYS A 54 -13.18 11.77 5.22
N ASP A 55 -11.96 12.29 5.34
CA ASP A 55 -11.04 12.51 4.23
C ASP A 55 -10.69 11.20 3.51
N PHE A 56 -10.46 10.13 4.28
CA PHE A 56 -10.23 8.78 3.75
C PHE A 56 -11.38 8.32 2.84
N PHE A 57 -12.63 8.45 3.29
CA PHE A 57 -13.79 8.02 2.50
C PHE A 57 -14.11 8.93 1.32
N GLU A 58 -13.87 10.24 1.42
CA GLU A 58 -14.02 11.16 0.28
C GLU A 58 -13.12 10.75 -0.89
N VAL A 59 -11.87 10.41 -0.60
CA VAL A 59 -10.94 9.98 -1.64
C VAL A 59 -11.22 8.54 -2.09
N ALA A 60 -11.53 7.62 -1.18
CA ALA A 60 -11.84 6.23 -1.51
C ALA A 60 -13.07 6.09 -2.43
N TYR A 61 -14.08 6.95 -2.25
CA TYR A 61 -15.26 7.00 -3.11
C TYR A 61 -15.10 7.91 -4.33
N GLY A 62 -13.94 8.55 -4.51
CA GLY A 62 -13.66 9.42 -5.65
C GLY A 62 -14.43 10.75 -5.62
N LEU A 63 -14.89 11.19 -4.44
CA LEU A 63 -15.53 12.50 -4.25
C LEU A 63 -14.52 13.65 -4.23
N ARG A 64 -13.26 13.34 -3.90
CA ARG A 64 -12.13 14.27 -3.91
C ARG A 64 -10.90 13.59 -4.51
N GLU A 65 -10.07 14.35 -5.22
CA GLU A 65 -8.76 13.86 -5.64
C GLU A 65 -7.78 13.77 -4.45
N GLN A 66 -6.93 12.75 -4.50
CA GLN A 66 -5.87 12.56 -3.53
C GLN A 66 -4.90 13.75 -3.58
N GLY A 67 -4.65 14.36 -2.42
CA GLY A 67 -3.71 15.47 -2.27
C GLY A 67 -2.25 15.04 -2.51
N PRO A 68 -1.36 15.99 -2.80
CA PRO A 68 0.07 15.70 -2.98
C PRO A 68 0.67 15.17 -1.67
N GLY A 69 1.15 13.92 -1.68
CA GLY A 69 1.74 13.28 -0.51
C GLY A 69 0.73 12.71 0.49
N GLU A 70 -0.57 12.85 0.22
CA GLU A 70 -1.60 12.12 0.96
C GLU A 70 -1.46 10.64 0.61
N GLU A 71 -1.10 9.79 1.56
CA GLU A 71 -1.07 8.35 1.33
C GLU A 71 -2.43 7.74 1.70
N LEU A 72 -3.14 7.23 0.70
CA LEU A 72 -4.20 6.25 0.92
C LEU A 72 -3.55 4.93 1.31
N GLY A 73 -3.07 4.89 2.54
CA GLY A 73 -2.55 3.72 3.20
C GLY A 73 -3.59 3.13 4.14
N LEU A 74 -3.62 1.80 4.18
CA LEU A 74 -3.70 1.07 5.44
C LEU A 74 -2.29 0.53 5.72
#